data_AF-A0A966HH77-F1
#
_entry.id   AF-A0A966HH77-F1
#
_cell.length_a   1.000
_cell.length_b   1.000
_cell.length_c   1.000
_cell.angle_alpha   90.00
_cell.angle_beta   90.00
_cell.angle_gamma   90.00
#
_symmetry.space_group_name_H-M   'P 1'
#
loop_
_entity.id
_entity.type
_entity.pdbx_description
1 polymer ?
#
loop_
_entity_poly.entity_id
_entity_poly.type
_entity_poly.pdbx_seq_one_letter_code
_entity_poly.pdbx_strand_id
1 'polypeptide(L)'
;MHLPFQRTAQRISMMKKHSVLVNTGRGATIDNEALYDAIENGHLLGAAVDVFENEPLSKDHRAWKIENLLITPHSAGQDYMDYNWQKTLKLIEENLKAYCNGTTLKNVIDRNVYEFKNDD
;
A
#
# COMPACT_ATOMS: atom_id res chain seq x y z
N MET A 1 -15.31 -9.17 4.69
CA MET A 1 -14.07 -9.88 4.30
C MET A 1 -12.94 -9.25 5.12
N HIS A 2 -12.61 -9.85 6.26
CA HIS A 2 -11.61 -9.33 7.20
C HIS A 2 -10.29 -10.03 6.87
N LEU A 3 -9.31 -9.31 6.33
CA LEU A 3 -8.01 -9.87 5.97
C LEU A 3 -7.14 -9.96 7.24
N PRO A 4 -6.48 -11.11 7.53
CA PRO A 4 -5.71 -11.36 8.76
C PRO A 4 -4.34 -10.65 8.82
N PHE A 5 -4.05 -9.75 7.88
CA PHE A 5 -3.03 -8.73 8.14
C PHE A 5 -3.60 -7.84 9.26
N GLN A 6 -3.25 -8.15 10.51
CA GLN A 6 -3.55 -7.30 11.66
C GLN A 6 -2.80 -5.97 11.48
N ARG A 7 -3.36 -5.06 10.67
CA ARG A 7 -3.01 -3.65 10.61
C ARG A 7 -3.45 -3.04 11.94
N THR A 8 -2.68 -3.28 12.99
CA THR A 8 -3.14 -3.00 14.35
C THR A 8 -2.24 -1.96 14.99
N ALA A 9 -2.86 -1.14 15.85
CA ALA A 9 -2.14 -0.30 16.80
C ALA A 9 -1.09 -1.09 17.59
N GLN A 10 -1.37 -2.36 17.91
CA GLN A 10 -0.42 -3.25 18.58
C GLN A 10 0.90 -3.38 17.81
N ARG A 11 0.87 -3.62 16.49
CA ARG A 11 2.10 -3.75 15.71
C ARG A 11 2.88 -2.45 15.64
N ILE A 12 2.19 -1.32 15.53
CA ILE A 12 2.82 0.01 15.56
C ILE A 12 3.48 0.26 16.93
N SER A 13 2.83 -0.13 18.04
CA SER A 13 3.41 0.01 19.38
C SER A 13 4.67 -0.82 19.63
N MET A 14 4.87 -1.90 18.86
CA MET A 14 6.07 -2.73 18.92
C MET A 14 7.27 -2.10 18.21
N MET A 15 7.07 -1.03 17.43
CA MET A 15 8.16 -0.30 16.79
C MET A 15 9.01 0.41 17.83
N LYS A 16 10.29 0.67 17.50
CA LYS A 16 11.19 1.46 18.34
C LYS A 16 10.62 2.87 18.54
N LYS A 17 10.73 3.41 19.77
CA LYS A 17 10.40 4.81 20.04
C LYS A 17 11.22 5.75 19.15
N HIS A 18 10.60 6.83 18.67
CA HIS A 18 11.16 7.80 17.72
C HIS A 18 11.61 7.20 16.38
N SER A 19 11.05 6.06 15.95
CA SER A 19 11.29 5.54 14.61
C SER A 19 10.45 6.25 13.55
N VAL A 20 10.84 6.12 12.29
CA VAL A 20 10.08 6.60 11.13
C VAL A 20 9.47 5.41 10.40
N LEU A 21 8.18 5.51 10.08
CA LEU A 21 7.48 4.53 9.26
C LEU A 21 7.43 4.99 7.80
N VAL A 22 7.69 4.09 6.85
CA VAL A 22 7.52 4.38 5.41
C VAL A 22 6.54 3.37 4.81
N ASN A 23 5.50 3.84 4.12
CA ASN A 23 4.57 2.99 3.39
C ASN A 23 4.37 3.47 1.94
N THR A 24 4.94 2.70 1.01
CA THR A 24 4.71 2.81 -0.45
C THR A 24 4.08 1.54 -1.01
N GLY A 25 3.50 0.71 -0.12
CA GLY A 25 2.90 -0.57 -0.46
C GLY A 25 1.43 -0.41 -0.84
N ARG A 26 0.54 -0.52 0.14
CA ARG A 26 -0.90 -0.28 -0.02
C ARG A 26 -1.41 0.44 1.23
N GLY A 27 -2.36 1.35 1.09
CA GLY A 27 -2.92 2.02 2.28
C GLY A 27 -3.62 1.04 3.21
N ALA A 28 -4.16 -0.02 2.62
CA ALA A 28 -4.74 -1.16 3.31
C ALA A 28 -3.69 -2.11 3.94
N THR A 29 -2.47 -1.68 4.29
CA THR A 29 -1.52 -2.50 5.08
C THR A 29 -1.27 -1.94 6.48
N ILE A 30 -1.78 -0.74 6.77
CA ILE A 30 -1.60 -0.05 8.06
C ILE A 30 -2.97 0.47 8.51
N ASP A 31 -3.17 0.55 9.83
CA ASP A 31 -4.28 1.29 10.41
C ASP A 31 -3.87 2.76 10.47
N ASN A 32 -4.51 3.57 9.63
CA ASN A 32 -4.17 4.97 9.47
C ASN A 32 -4.40 5.78 10.73
N GLU A 33 -5.48 5.51 11.48
CA GLU A 33 -5.74 6.24 12.72
C GLU A 33 -4.72 5.86 13.78
N ALA A 34 -4.37 4.58 13.91
CA ALA A 34 -3.31 4.15 14.82
C ALA A 34 -1.93 4.74 14.44
N LEU A 35 -1.66 4.93 13.14
CA LEU A 35 -0.46 5.62 12.67
C LEU A 35 -0.47 7.09 13.10
N TYR A 36 -1.58 7.80 12.90
CA TYR A 36 -1.71 9.22 13.26
C TYR A 36 -1.53 9.40 14.76
N ASP A 37 -2.20 8.58 15.57
CA ASP A 37 -2.11 8.65 17.02
C ASP A 37 -0.68 8.35 17.51
N ALA A 38 0.03 7.40 16.89
CA ALA A 38 1.43 7.08 17.22
C ALA A 38 2.41 8.20 16.87
N ILE A 39 2.09 9.04 15.88
CA ILE A 39 2.89 10.22 15.53
C ILE A 39 2.58 11.36 16.53
N GLU A 40 1.30 11.65 16.76
CA GLU A 40 0.88 12.74 17.65
C GLU A 40 1.29 12.52 19.10
N ASN A 41 1.32 11.28 19.58
CA ASN A 41 1.77 10.94 20.93
C ASN A 41 3.31 10.84 21.07
N GLY A 42 4.05 11.05 19.97
CA GLY A 42 5.51 11.02 19.94
C GLY A 42 6.16 9.64 20.01
N HIS A 43 5.39 8.54 19.90
CA HIS A 43 5.95 7.20 19.80
C HIS A 43 6.73 7.00 18.51
N LEU A 44 6.20 7.47 17.39
CA LEU A 44 6.92 7.61 16.13
C LEU A 44 7.46 9.03 15.98
N LEU A 45 8.64 9.15 15.41
CA LEU A 45 9.17 10.46 15.00
C LEU A 45 8.34 11.03 13.84
N GLY A 46 7.80 10.16 12.99
CA GLY A 46 6.96 10.55 11.86
C GLY A 46 6.71 9.38 10.91
N ALA A 47 6.08 9.69 9.78
CA ALA A 47 5.92 8.74 8.68
C ALA A 47 5.98 9.40 7.30
N ALA A 48 6.32 8.61 6.29
CA ALA A 48 6.20 8.97 4.88
C ALA A 48 5.30 7.96 4.16
N VAL A 49 4.22 8.45 3.55
CA VAL A 49 3.19 7.61 2.92
C VAL A 49 2.85 8.10 1.52
N ASP A 50 2.74 7.18 0.55
CA ASP A 50 2.20 7.46 -0.79
C ASP A 50 0.86 6.79 -1.05
N VAL A 51 0.36 6.01 -0.09
CA VAL A 51 -0.83 5.17 -0.25
C VAL A 51 -1.80 5.35 0.92
N PHE A 52 -3.09 5.37 0.62
CA PHE A 52 -4.20 5.44 1.58
C PHE A 52 -5.26 4.38 1.25
N GLU A 53 -6.10 4.03 2.24
CA GLU A 53 -7.13 3.01 2.02
C GLU A 53 -8.21 3.52 1.07
N ASN A 54 -8.56 4.80 1.18
CA ASN A 54 -9.44 5.50 0.27
C ASN A 54 -8.65 6.60 -0.44
N GLU A 55 -8.62 6.55 -1.76
CA GLU A 55 -7.92 7.50 -2.61
C GLU A 55 -8.87 8.05 -3.68
N PRO A 56 -8.85 9.38 -3.95
CA PRO A 56 -8.03 10.39 -3.29
C PRO A 56 -8.52 10.72 -1.87
N LEU A 57 -7.62 11.24 -1.03
CA LEU A 57 -8.01 11.77 0.28
C LEU A 57 -8.98 12.95 0.13
N SER A 58 -9.97 13.03 1.02
CA SER A 58 -10.84 14.19 1.11
C SER A 58 -10.06 15.42 1.58
N LYS A 59 -10.53 16.62 1.21
CA LYS A 59 -9.89 17.88 1.64
C LYS A 59 -9.90 18.09 3.16
N ASP A 60 -10.88 17.50 3.83
CA ASP A 60 -11.06 17.62 5.28
C ASP A 60 -10.37 16.49 6.07
N HIS A 61 -9.62 15.61 5.40
CA HIS A 61 -9.00 14.45 6.03
C HIS A 61 -7.99 14.86 7.11
N ARG A 62 -8.02 14.18 8.27
CA ARG A 62 -7.15 14.49 9.44
C ARG A 62 -5.66 14.44 9.09
N ALA A 63 -5.26 13.50 8.22
CA ALA A 63 -3.87 13.33 7.76
C ALA A 63 -3.20 14.66 7.33
N TRP A 64 -3.95 15.60 6.75
CA TRP A 64 -3.41 16.90 6.32
C TRP A 64 -2.91 17.80 7.45
N LYS A 65 -3.28 17.50 8.70
CA LYS A 65 -2.94 18.29 9.89
C LYS A 65 -1.84 17.65 10.75
N ILE A 66 -1.36 16.46 10.38
CA ILE A 66 -0.34 15.74 11.14
C ILE A 66 1.04 16.28 10.75
N GLU A 67 1.71 17.00 11.66
CA GLU A 67 2.95 17.74 11.39
C GLU A 67 4.08 16.85 10.86
N ASN A 68 4.26 15.66 11.45
CA ASN A 68 5.33 14.71 11.08
C ASN A 68 4.86 13.60 10.12
N LEU A 69 3.87 13.90 9.28
CA LEU A 69 3.40 12.99 8.23
C LEU A 69 3.70 13.58 6.84
N LEU A 70 4.71 13.02 6.17
CA LEU A 70 4.99 13.32 4.78
C LEU A 70 4.03 12.54 3.88
N ILE A 71 3.24 13.25 3.10
CA ILE A 71 2.28 12.67 2.16
C ILE A 71 2.72 12.97 0.73
N THR A 72 2.80 11.95 -0.11
CA THR A 72 2.90 12.10 -1.56
C THR A 72 1.68 11.46 -2.24
N PRO A 73 1.32 11.88 -3.47
CA PRO A 73 0.32 11.15 -4.27
C PRO A 73 0.75 9.70 -4.50
N HIS A 74 -0.21 8.83 -4.86
CA HIS A 74 0.03 7.42 -5.19
C HIS A 74 0.79 7.28 -6.51
N SER A 75 2.10 7.56 -6.44
CA SER A 75 3.00 7.70 -7.58
C SER A 75 4.39 7.13 -7.31
N ALA A 76 4.66 6.52 -6.15
CA ALA A 76 5.99 5.95 -5.87
C ALA A 76 6.36 4.80 -6.84
N GLY A 77 5.35 4.10 -7.35
CA GLY A 77 5.51 3.05 -8.37
C GLY A 77 5.49 3.57 -9.81
N GLN A 78 5.30 4.87 -10.04
CA GLN A 78 5.35 5.42 -11.39
C GLN A 78 6.80 5.47 -11.87
N ASP A 79 7.06 4.74 -12.94
CA ASP A 79 8.34 4.75 -13.62
C ASP A 79 8.27 5.73 -14.79
N TYR A 80 8.99 6.83 -14.67
CA TYR A 80 9.06 7.87 -15.70
C TYR A 80 10.04 7.54 -16.83
N MET A 81 10.68 6.37 -16.81
CA MET A 81 11.60 5.95 -17.87
C MET A 81 10.84 5.24 -18.99
N ASP A 82 10.97 5.77 -20.22
CA ASP A 82 10.35 5.24 -21.44
C ASP A 82 10.54 3.73 -21.62
N TYR A 83 11.69 3.21 -21.18
CA TYR A 83 12.05 1.80 -21.27
C TYR A 83 11.10 0.87 -20.49
N ASN A 84 10.69 1.25 -19.29
CA ASN A 84 9.83 0.41 -18.44
C ASN A 84 8.36 0.50 -18.85
N TRP A 85 7.94 1.64 -19.41
CA TRP A 85 6.64 1.79 -20.04
C TRP A 85 6.47 0.86 -21.25
N GLN A 86 7.45 0.83 -22.16
CA GLN A 86 7.42 -0.05 -23.34
C GLN A 86 7.33 -1.53 -22.95
N LYS A 87 8.08 -1.97 -21.93
CA LYS A 87 7.99 -3.35 -21.41
C LYS A 87 6.61 -3.66 -20.84
N THR A 88 6.05 -2.74 -20.08
CA THR A 88 4.73 -2.90 -19.47
C THR A 88 3.65 -3.01 -20.54
N LEU A 89 3.67 -2.13 -21.54
CA LEU A 89 2.74 -2.19 -22.67
C LEU A 89 2.88 -3.50 -23.46
N LYS A 90 4.12 -3.95 -23.71
CA LYS A 90 4.35 -5.23 -24.38
C LYS A 90 3.78 -6.40 -23.59
N LEU A 91 3.96 -6.44 -22.27
CA LEU A 91 3.39 -7.48 -21.42
C LEU A 91 1.85 -7.46 -21.46
N ILE A 92 1.24 -6.26 -21.41
CA ILE A 92 -0.21 -6.09 -21.51
C ILE A 92 -0.71 -6.60 -22.87
N GLU A 93 -0.05 -6.24 -23.97
CA GLU A 93 -0.41 -6.67 -25.32
C GLU A 93 -0.32 -8.20 -25.46
N GLU A 94 0.77 -8.80 -24.99
CA GLU A 94 0.98 -10.25 -25.03
C GLU A 94 -0.10 -10.99 -24.22
N ASN A 95 -0.44 -10.50 -23.03
CA ASN A 95 -1.49 -11.08 -22.20
C ASN A 95 -2.88 -10.88 -22.79
N LEU A 96 -3.17 -9.76 -23.43
CA LEU A 96 -4.45 -9.52 -24.10
C LEU A 96 -4.64 -10.48 -25.28
N LYS A 97 -3.60 -10.68 -26.10
CA LYS A 97 -3.61 -11.67 -27.19
C LYS A 97 -3.80 -13.09 -26.65
N ALA A 98 -3.09 -13.46 -25.59
CA ALA A 98 -3.23 -14.78 -24.98
C ALA A 98 -4.64 -15.00 -24.43
N TYR A 99 -5.23 -13.99 -23.77
CA TYR A 99 -6.60 -14.04 -23.27
C TYR A 99 -7.62 -14.26 -24.39
N CYS A 100 -7.54 -13.48 -25.48
CA CYS A 100 -8.46 -13.61 -26.62
C CYS A 100 -8.36 -14.97 -27.33
N ASN A 101 -7.16 -15.57 -27.35
CA ASN A 101 -6.90 -16.85 -28.00
C ASN A 101 -7.04 -18.05 -27.06
N GLY A 102 -7.35 -17.85 -25.78
CA GLY A 102 -7.42 -18.91 -24.78
C GLY A 102 -6.08 -19.61 -24.52
N THR A 103 -4.96 -18.91 -24.71
CA THR A 103 -3.61 -19.45 -24.46
C THR A 103 -3.04 -18.96 -23.12
N THR A 104 -1.84 -19.43 -22.77
CA THR A 104 -1.22 -19.18 -21.47
C THR A 104 -0.91 -17.70 -21.24
N LEU A 105 -1.43 -17.16 -20.13
CA LEU A 105 -1.11 -15.81 -19.63
C LEU A 105 0.25 -15.81 -18.90
N LYS A 106 0.95 -14.68 -18.97
CA LYS A 106 2.17 -14.40 -18.20
C LYS A 106 1.83 -13.66 -16.90
N ASN A 107 2.64 -13.88 -15.86
CA ASN A 107 2.50 -13.24 -14.55
C ASN A 107 1.11 -13.42 -13.92
N VAL A 108 0.53 -14.61 -14.08
CA VAL A 108 -0.76 -14.95 -13.47
C VAL A 108 -0.60 -14.95 -11.95
N ILE A 109 -1.41 -14.12 -11.28
CA ILE A 109 -1.55 -14.14 -9.83
C ILE A 109 -2.62 -15.16 -9.49
N ASP A 110 -2.20 -16.29 -8.92
CA ASP A 110 -3.13 -17.25 -8.35
C ASP A 110 -3.69 -16.69 -7.04
N ARG A 111 -5.01 -16.53 -6.99
CA ARG A 111 -5.73 -16.01 -5.82
C ARG A 111 -6.08 -17.10 -4.81
N ASN A 112 -5.97 -18.37 -5.19
CA ASN A 112 -6.27 -19.52 -4.35
C ASN A 112 -5.11 -19.90 -3.42
N VAL A 113 -3.91 -19.35 -3.65
CA VAL A 113 -2.75 -19.52 -2.73
C VAL A 113 -2.96 -18.79 -1.40
N TYR A 114 -4.00 -17.96 -1.30
CA TYR A 114 -4.37 -17.22 -0.10
C TYR A 114 -5.55 -17.88 0.64
N GLU A 115 -5.46 -19.18 0.94
CA GLU A 115 -6.31 -19.81 1.96
C GLU A 115 -5.79 -19.39 3.34
N PHE A 116 -6.37 -18.33 3.88
CA PHE A 116 -6.09 -17.92 5.25
C PHE A 116 -6.83 -18.83 6.22
N LYS A 117 -6.10 -19.63 6.99
CA LYS A 117 -6.65 -20.22 8.21
C LYS A 117 -6.92 -19.06 9.18
N ASN A 118 -8.19 -18.88 9.55
CA ASN A 118 -8.51 -18.11 10.74
C ASN A 118 -8.01 -18.94 11.91
N ASP A 119 -6.92 -18.52 12.54
CA ASP A 119 -6.57 -19.06 13.85
C ASP A 119 -7.57 -18.43 14.84
N ASP A 120 -8.41 -19.27 15.44
CA ASP A 120 -9.40 -18.95 16.47
C ASP A 120 -8.76 -18.36 17.75
#